data_AF-A0A067MGU1-F1
#
_entry.id   AF-A0A067MGU1-F1
#
_cell.length_a   1.000
_cell.length_b   1.000
_cell.length_c   1.000
_cell.angle_alpha   90.00
_cell.angle_beta   90.00
_cell.angle_gamma   90.00
#
_symmetry.space_group_name_H-M   'P 1'
#
loop_
_entity.id
_entity.type
_entity.pdbx_description
1 polymer ?
#
loop_
_entity_poly.entity_id
_entity_poly.type
_entity_poly.pdbx_seq_one_letter_code
_entity_poly.pdbx_strand_id
1 'polypeptide(L)'
;MSTLRGWWRDYFYDHPALKLANKADRTPGYAYGDKAKCWCMRCFDLQLSAQKLEDTAAVEEGRLDGVRSDEAIKQSMWQLERGKTWLGGKLELLIGHLRKCSLWPEEVRAKAEAAAKDKATTRAAKHDQPDSDGSTSPHSPLPYPNSPSPLKCARTASSIPTFTQSWSATDQLEFESHIAAITASAGFPVSWVNNIEVRRFFERYIPHAHLPAHKTLTTHIIPVAVYGAPSAL
;
A
#
# COMPACT_ATOMS: atom_id res chain seq x y z
N MET A 1 -32.17 -8.53 -12.45
CA MET A 1 -31.07 -7.54 -12.42
C MET A 1 -30.40 -7.66 -11.06
N SER A 2 -29.08 -7.89 -11.02
CA SER A 2 -28.36 -8.28 -9.81
C SER A 2 -28.23 -7.10 -8.83
N THR A 3 -29.16 -6.99 -7.88
CA THR A 3 -29.34 -5.87 -6.92
C THR A 3 -28.30 -5.80 -5.81
N LEU A 4 -27.32 -6.71 -5.78
CA LEU A 4 -26.31 -6.76 -4.71
C LEU A 4 -25.12 -5.81 -4.94
N ARG A 5 -25.05 -5.15 -6.10
CA ARG A 5 -23.98 -4.22 -6.42
C ARG A 5 -24.44 -2.78 -6.25
N GLY A 6 -23.81 -2.05 -5.33
CA GLY A 6 -24.12 -0.62 -5.14
C GLY A 6 -23.82 0.19 -6.40
N TRP A 7 -24.66 1.20 -6.67
CA TRP A 7 -24.66 2.01 -7.89
C TRP A 7 -23.29 2.60 -8.28
N TRP A 8 -22.43 2.88 -7.29
CA TRP A 8 -21.11 3.45 -7.54
C TRP A 8 -20.22 2.51 -8.35
N ARG A 9 -20.44 1.19 -8.31
CA ARG A 9 -19.62 0.22 -9.05
C ARG A 9 -19.76 0.35 -10.57
N ASP A 10 -20.81 0.97 -11.06
CA ASP A 10 -21.02 1.20 -12.50
C ASP A 10 -20.06 2.24 -13.08
N TYR A 11 -19.31 2.93 -12.21
CA TYR A 11 -18.33 3.97 -12.57
C TYR A 11 -16.88 3.50 -12.44
N PHE A 12 -16.67 2.21 -12.13
CA PHE A 12 -15.34 1.65 -11.92
C PHE A 12 -15.13 0.35 -12.71
N TYR A 13 -13.94 0.23 -13.30
CA TYR A 13 -13.42 -1.05 -13.75
C TYR A 13 -12.90 -1.84 -12.55
N ASP A 14 -13.25 -3.11 -12.48
CA ASP A 14 -12.61 -4.06 -11.58
C ASP A 14 -11.38 -4.67 -12.23
N HIS A 15 -10.41 -5.02 -11.40
CA HIS A 15 -9.26 -5.78 -11.88
C HIS A 15 -9.71 -7.08 -12.59
N PRO A 16 -9.20 -7.39 -13.80
CA PRO A 16 -9.66 -8.54 -14.59
C PRO A 16 -9.51 -9.88 -13.85
N ALA A 17 -8.44 -10.05 -13.07
CA ALA A 17 -8.23 -11.24 -12.24
C ALA A 17 -9.30 -11.46 -11.14
N LEU A 18 -10.12 -10.45 -10.80
CA LEU A 18 -11.22 -10.65 -9.85
C LEU A 18 -12.24 -11.67 -10.36
N LYS A 19 -12.45 -11.73 -11.68
CA LYS A 19 -13.39 -12.68 -12.31
C LYS A 19 -12.82 -14.09 -12.41
N LEU A 20 -11.50 -14.22 -12.45
CA LEU A 20 -10.79 -15.49 -12.64
C LEU A 20 -10.47 -16.20 -11.31
N ALA A 21 -10.41 -15.45 -10.21
CA ALA A 21 -10.09 -16.01 -8.91
C ALA A 21 -11.28 -16.82 -8.36
N ASN A 22 -11.30 -18.13 -8.64
CA ASN A 22 -11.78 -19.07 -7.65
C ASN A 22 -11.05 -18.76 -6.33
N LYS A 23 -11.78 -18.69 -5.21
CA LYS A 23 -11.24 -18.21 -3.92
C LYS A 23 -9.94 -18.90 -3.48
N ALA A 24 -9.66 -20.11 -3.98
CA ALA A 24 -8.49 -20.91 -3.65
C ALA A 24 -7.17 -20.46 -4.32
N ASP A 25 -7.19 -19.86 -5.51
CA ASP A 25 -5.96 -19.56 -6.30
C ASP A 25 -5.70 -18.05 -6.45
N ARG A 26 -5.71 -17.33 -5.33
CA ARG A 26 -5.35 -15.90 -5.34
C ARG A 26 -3.84 -15.74 -5.50
N THR A 27 -3.37 -15.57 -6.73
CA THR A 27 -1.96 -15.23 -6.99
C THR A 27 -1.60 -13.89 -6.32
N PRO A 28 -0.44 -13.77 -5.67
CA PRO A 28 0.00 -12.54 -5.03
C PRO A 28 0.04 -11.37 -6.03
N GLY A 29 -0.64 -10.26 -5.72
CA GLY A 29 -0.62 -9.03 -6.54
C GLY A 29 -1.98 -8.54 -7.04
N TYR A 30 -3.02 -9.38 -7.05
CA TYR A 30 -4.36 -9.00 -7.53
C TYR A 30 -5.26 -8.36 -6.49
N ALA A 31 -5.04 -8.73 -5.23
CA ALA A 31 -5.77 -8.20 -4.10
C ALA A 31 -4.75 -7.53 -3.16
N TYR A 32 -5.07 -6.33 -2.71
CA TYR A 32 -4.33 -5.70 -1.62
C TYR A 32 -5.17 -5.90 -0.35
N GLY A 33 -4.81 -6.92 0.42
CA GLY A 33 -5.71 -7.53 1.40
C GLY A 33 -6.92 -8.19 0.73
N ASP A 34 -8.05 -8.28 1.43
CA ASP A 34 -9.29 -8.91 0.92
C ASP A 34 -10.10 -8.07 -0.07
N LYS A 35 -9.54 -6.97 -0.61
CA LYS A 35 -10.30 -6.02 -1.42
C LYS A 35 -9.75 -5.95 -2.85
N ALA A 36 -10.68 -6.03 -3.80
CA ALA A 36 -10.39 -5.90 -5.22
C ALA A 36 -9.78 -4.53 -5.56
N LYS A 37 -8.77 -4.51 -6.43
CA LYS A 37 -8.31 -3.27 -7.08
C LYS A 37 -9.39 -2.77 -8.05
N CYS A 38 -9.65 -1.47 -8.04
CA CYS A 38 -10.63 -0.82 -8.89
C CYS A 38 -10.03 0.44 -9.52
N TRP A 39 -10.42 0.79 -10.73
CA TRP A 39 -10.09 2.08 -11.37
C TRP A 39 -11.35 2.82 -11.73
N CYS A 40 -11.35 4.14 -11.55
CA CYS A 40 -12.39 4.98 -12.12
C CYS A 40 -12.34 4.88 -13.65
N MET A 41 -13.47 4.64 -14.30
CA MET A 41 -13.50 4.40 -15.75
C MET A 41 -12.93 5.58 -16.54
N ARG A 42 -13.35 6.81 -16.22
CA ARG A 42 -12.85 8.01 -16.91
C ARG A 42 -11.36 8.27 -16.69
N CYS A 43 -10.88 8.08 -15.45
CA CYS A 43 -9.44 8.19 -15.17
C CYS A 43 -8.64 7.10 -15.89
N PHE A 44 -9.22 5.89 -16.02
CA PHE A 44 -8.62 4.79 -16.77
C PHE A 44 -8.47 5.14 -18.23
N ASP A 45 -9.55 5.58 -18.87
CA ASP A 45 -9.54 5.91 -20.29
C ASP A 45 -8.59 7.07 -20.59
N LEU A 46 -8.56 8.09 -19.72
CA LEU A 46 -7.63 9.21 -19.83
C LEU A 46 -6.17 8.73 -19.76
N GLN A 47 -5.82 7.93 -18.75
CA GLN A 47 -4.45 7.42 -18.60
C GLN A 47 -4.07 6.48 -19.75
N LEU A 48 -5.01 5.65 -20.23
CA LEU A 48 -4.79 4.78 -21.37
C LEU A 48 -4.48 5.61 -22.62
N SER A 49 -5.23 6.69 -22.86
CA SER A 49 -4.97 7.59 -23.99
C SER A 49 -3.63 8.32 -23.88
N ALA A 50 -3.26 8.76 -22.67
CA ALA A 50 -1.96 9.39 -22.42
C ALA A 50 -0.81 8.40 -22.69
N GLN A 51 -0.93 7.16 -22.21
CA GLN A 51 0.10 6.14 -22.42
C GLN A 51 0.25 5.76 -23.90
N LYS A 52 -0.86 5.73 -24.66
CA LYS A 52 -0.80 5.54 -26.11
C LYS A 52 -0.05 6.66 -26.81
N LEU A 53 -0.31 7.92 -26.42
CA LEU A 53 0.37 9.07 -26.98
C LEU A 53 1.88 9.02 -26.68
N GLU A 54 2.24 8.66 -25.44
CA GLU A 54 3.63 8.44 -25.05
C GLU A 54 4.29 7.33 -25.88
N ASP A 55 3.60 6.21 -26.12
CA ASP A 55 4.12 5.12 -26.95
C ASP A 55 4.28 5.56 -28.40
N THR A 56 3.33 6.30 -28.97
CA THR A 56 3.45 6.86 -30.32
C THR A 56 4.66 7.78 -30.43
N ALA A 57 4.85 8.71 -29.49
CA ALA A 57 6.02 9.58 -29.46
C ALA A 57 7.33 8.78 -29.31
N ALA A 58 7.34 7.73 -28.49
CA ALA A 58 8.51 6.88 -28.33
C ALA A 58 8.86 6.09 -29.61
N VAL A 59 7.88 5.71 -30.43
CA VAL A 59 8.12 5.11 -31.75
C VAL A 59 8.69 6.12 -32.73
N GLU A 60 8.16 7.35 -32.76
CA GLU A 60 8.68 8.43 -33.59
C GLU A 60 10.13 8.79 -33.25
N GLU A 61 10.50 8.70 -31.97
CA GLU A 61 11.87 8.89 -31.48
C GLU A 61 12.79 7.66 -31.68
N GLY A 62 12.25 6.54 -32.17
CA GLY A 62 13.01 5.29 -32.33
C GLY A 62 13.37 4.58 -31.02
N ARG A 63 12.70 4.90 -29.90
CA ARG A 63 12.85 4.21 -28.61
C ARG A 63 12.06 2.89 -28.54
N LEU A 64 11.01 2.76 -29.33
CA LEU A 64 10.18 1.56 -29.44
C LEU A 64 10.02 1.14 -30.90
N ASP A 65 10.02 -0.16 -31.16
CA ASP A 65 9.79 -0.71 -32.51
C ASP A 65 8.33 -0.54 -32.98
N GLY A 66 7.40 -0.33 -32.05
CA GLY A 66 5.98 -0.14 -32.33
C GLY A 66 5.17 0.21 -31.07
N VAL A 67 3.97 0.77 -31.29
CA VAL A 67 3.04 1.13 -30.20
C VAL A 67 2.52 -0.16 -29.56
N ARG A 68 2.55 -0.25 -28.23
CA ARG A 68 2.03 -1.43 -27.51
C ARG A 68 0.52 -1.56 -27.75
N SER A 69 0.01 -2.80 -27.76
CA SER A 69 -1.42 -3.02 -27.88
C SER A 69 -2.19 -2.46 -26.67
N ASP A 70 -3.46 -2.12 -26.89
CA ASP A 70 -4.37 -1.66 -25.83
C ASP A 70 -4.37 -2.61 -24.64
N GLU A 71 -4.39 -3.92 -24.88
CA GLU A 71 -4.41 -4.96 -23.86
C GLU A 71 -3.11 -4.98 -23.05
N ALA A 72 -1.97 -4.82 -23.72
CA ALA A 72 -0.66 -4.75 -23.05
C ALA A 72 -0.54 -3.50 -22.18
N ILE A 73 -1.00 -2.34 -22.66
CA ILE A 73 -1.04 -1.09 -21.89
C ILE A 73 -2.00 -1.23 -20.70
N LYS A 74 -3.21 -1.74 -20.93
CA LYS A 74 -4.18 -2.00 -19.85
C LYS A 74 -3.57 -2.91 -18.78
N GLN A 75 -2.88 -3.97 -19.17
CA GLN A 75 -2.26 -4.90 -18.23
C GLN A 75 -1.14 -4.24 -17.43
N SER A 76 -0.29 -3.42 -18.05
CA SER A 76 0.78 -2.69 -17.34
C SER A 76 0.20 -1.68 -16.33
N MET A 77 -0.90 -1.00 -16.69
CA MET A 77 -1.60 -0.06 -15.81
C MET A 77 -2.08 -0.71 -14.50
N TRP A 78 -2.53 -1.97 -14.53
CA TRP A 78 -2.95 -2.70 -13.32
C TRP A 78 -1.80 -3.14 -12.40
N GLN A 79 -0.57 -3.16 -12.92
CA GLN A 79 0.65 -3.48 -12.18
C GLN A 79 1.28 -2.27 -11.49
N LEU A 80 0.80 -1.05 -11.78
CA LEU A 80 1.28 0.17 -11.13
C LEU A 80 1.09 0.12 -9.62
N GLU A 81 1.95 0.84 -8.91
CA GLU A 81 1.91 0.92 -7.46
C GLU A 81 0.67 1.64 -6.92
N ARG A 82 0.32 1.29 -5.68
CA ARG A 82 -0.81 1.92 -4.98
C ARG A 82 -0.56 3.41 -4.80
N GLY A 83 -1.58 4.21 -5.08
CA GLY A 83 -1.57 5.66 -4.82
C GLY A 83 -1.26 6.52 -6.05
N LYS A 84 -0.79 5.91 -7.14
CA LYS A 84 -0.63 6.63 -8.42
C LYS A 84 -1.85 6.50 -9.34
N THR A 85 -2.59 5.38 -9.30
CA THR A 85 -3.63 5.12 -10.33
C THR A 85 -4.87 4.37 -9.84
N TRP A 86 -4.73 3.17 -9.24
CA TRP A 86 -5.87 2.39 -8.75
C TRP A 86 -6.29 2.72 -7.31
N LEU A 87 -7.55 2.42 -7.01
CA LEU A 87 -8.15 2.48 -5.68
C LEU A 87 -8.41 1.08 -5.13
N GLY A 88 -8.33 0.92 -3.80
CA GLY A 88 -8.88 -0.27 -3.16
C GLY A 88 -10.41 -0.24 -3.23
N GLY A 89 -11.06 -1.39 -3.40
CA GLY A 89 -12.52 -1.52 -3.52
C GLY A 89 -13.32 -1.21 -2.25
N LYS A 90 -12.78 -0.41 -1.32
CA LYS A 90 -13.50 0.13 -0.15
C LYS A 90 -14.49 1.18 -0.64
N LEU A 91 -15.74 1.08 -0.20
CA LEU A 91 -16.81 2.00 -0.56
C LEU A 91 -16.41 3.47 -0.33
N GLU A 92 -15.78 3.77 0.80
CA GLU A 92 -15.36 5.13 1.18
C GLU A 92 -14.35 5.71 0.19
N LEU A 93 -13.45 4.88 -0.35
CA LEU A 93 -12.44 5.32 -1.33
C LEU A 93 -13.07 5.56 -2.70
N LEU A 94 -13.97 4.68 -3.13
CA LEU A 94 -14.66 4.80 -4.42
C LEU A 94 -15.56 6.05 -4.44
N ILE A 95 -16.40 6.23 -3.43
CA ILE A 95 -17.28 7.41 -3.30
C ILE A 95 -16.44 8.69 -3.11
N GLY A 96 -15.39 8.63 -2.29
CA GLY A 96 -14.49 9.76 -2.07
C GLY A 96 -13.79 10.22 -3.35
N HIS A 97 -13.44 9.28 -4.25
CA HIS A 97 -12.92 9.59 -5.57
C HIS A 97 -13.99 10.19 -6.49
N LEU A 98 -15.18 9.56 -6.61
CA LEU A 98 -16.26 10.07 -7.49
C LEU A 98 -16.60 11.52 -7.19
N ARG A 99 -16.64 11.91 -5.91
CA ARG A 99 -16.90 13.29 -5.48
C ARG A 99 -15.88 14.31 -6.02
N LYS A 100 -14.59 13.92 -6.02
CA LYS A 100 -13.46 14.81 -6.34
C LYS A 100 -13.03 14.72 -7.81
N CYS A 101 -13.45 13.67 -8.52
CA CYS A 101 -13.04 13.43 -9.89
C CYS A 101 -13.72 14.45 -10.82
N SER A 102 -12.92 15.35 -11.41
CA SER A 102 -13.38 16.37 -12.35
C SER A 102 -13.84 15.79 -13.70
N LEU A 103 -13.49 14.54 -14.01
CA LEU A 103 -13.87 13.87 -15.25
C LEU A 103 -15.31 13.36 -15.25
N TRP A 104 -15.96 13.32 -14.10
CA TRP A 104 -17.37 12.96 -14.00
C TRP A 104 -18.26 14.20 -13.96
N PRO A 105 -19.46 14.14 -14.58
CA PRO A 105 -20.45 15.20 -14.49
C PRO A 105 -20.83 15.52 -13.05
N GLU A 106 -21.29 16.76 -12.83
CA GLU A 106 -21.71 17.24 -11.51
C GLU A 106 -22.80 16.37 -10.89
N GLU A 107 -23.71 15.81 -11.69
CA GLU A 107 -24.75 14.89 -11.23
C GLU A 107 -24.19 13.67 -10.48
N VAL A 108 -23.14 13.04 -11.03
CA VAL A 108 -22.50 11.87 -10.43
C VAL A 108 -21.76 12.28 -9.15
N ARG A 109 -21.12 13.44 -9.17
CA ARG A 109 -20.41 14.00 -8.01
C ARG A 109 -21.38 14.33 -6.87
N ALA A 110 -22.54 14.92 -7.18
CA ALA A 110 -23.60 15.23 -6.23
C ALA A 110 -24.21 13.96 -5.63
N LYS A 111 -24.45 12.93 -6.46
CA LYS A 111 -24.90 11.61 -5.99
C LYS A 111 -23.89 10.96 -5.05
N ALA A 112 -22.59 11.08 -5.34
CA ALA A 112 -21.53 10.60 -4.47
C ALA A 112 -21.46 11.38 -3.14
N GLU A 113 -21.66 12.70 -3.18
CA GLU A 113 -21.72 13.56 -1.99
C GLU A 113 -22.90 13.19 -1.08
N ALA A 114 -24.09 12.95 -1.65
CA ALA A 114 -25.26 12.48 -0.90
C ALA A 114 -24.97 11.14 -0.20
N ALA A 115 -24.42 10.16 -0.92
CA ALA A 115 -24.06 8.86 -0.36
C ALA A 115 -22.99 8.95 0.75
N ALA A 116 -22.09 9.94 0.70
CA ALA A 116 -21.11 10.18 1.74
C ALA A 116 -21.75 10.74 3.03
N LYS A 117 -22.77 11.60 2.90
CA LYS A 117 -23.52 12.17 4.03
C LYS A 117 -24.36 11.12 4.74
N ASP A 118 -25.06 10.26 4.01
CA ASP A 118 -25.90 9.19 4.59
C ASP A 118 -25.09 8.23 5.49
N LYS A 119 -23.83 7.99 5.13
CA LYS A 119 -22.91 7.20 5.96
C LYS A 119 -22.45 7.88 7.24
N ALA A 120 -22.30 9.20 7.22
CA ALA A 120 -21.94 9.95 8.42
C ALA A 120 -23.07 9.87 9.44
N THR A 121 -24.32 10.02 8.99
CA THR A 121 -25.52 9.93 9.82
C THR A 121 -25.69 8.55 10.46
N THR A 122 -25.50 7.47 9.68
CA THR A 122 -25.61 6.10 10.21
C THR A 122 -24.50 5.73 11.20
N ARG A 123 -23.30 6.29 11.07
CA ARG A 123 -22.23 6.10 12.06
C ARG A 123 -22.49 6.84 13.36
N ALA A 124 -23.02 8.06 13.30
CA ALA A 124 -23.38 8.83 14.49
C ALA A 124 -24.45 8.11 15.31
N ALA A 125 -25.51 7.61 14.66
CA ALA A 125 -26.59 6.89 15.32
C ALA A 125 -26.14 5.61 16.06
N LYS A 126 -25.02 4.99 15.65
CA LYS A 126 -24.51 3.79 16.32
C LYS A 126 -23.69 4.10 17.59
N HIS A 127 -23.16 5.32 17.72
CA HIS A 127 -22.39 5.73 18.89
C HIS A 127 -23.29 6.18 20.06
N ASP A 128 -24.54 6.56 19.79
CA ASP A 128 -25.51 7.01 20.80
C ASP A 128 -26.37 5.87 21.39
N GLN A 129 -26.05 4.59 21.12
CA GLN A 129 -26.68 3.53 21.93
C GLN A 129 -26.00 3.50 23.31
N PRO A 130 -26.70 3.86 24.39
CA PRO A 130 -26.15 3.77 25.73
C PRO A 130 -25.77 2.32 26.00
N ASP A 131 -24.58 2.14 26.55
CA ASP A 131 -24.06 0.86 27.00
C ASP A 131 -25.09 0.18 27.90
N SER A 132 -25.83 -0.77 27.32
CA SER A 132 -26.68 -1.66 28.09
C SER A 132 -25.74 -2.63 28.79
N ASP A 133 -25.27 -2.21 29.95
CA ASP A 133 -24.54 -3.00 30.92
C ASP A 133 -25.26 -4.34 31.16
N GLY A 134 -24.50 -5.42 31.08
CA GLY A 134 -24.93 -6.71 31.60
C GLY A 134 -24.83 -7.85 30.61
N SER A 135 -23.64 -8.45 30.51
CA SER A 135 -23.49 -9.91 30.66
C SER A 135 -22.01 -10.28 30.66
N THR A 136 -21.40 -10.21 31.84
CA THR A 136 -20.11 -10.84 32.17
C THR A 136 -20.26 -12.35 32.04
N SER A 137 -19.88 -12.90 30.89
CA SER A 137 -19.77 -14.34 30.69
C SER A 137 -18.36 -14.81 31.10
N PRO A 138 -18.21 -15.73 32.07
CA PRO A 138 -16.90 -16.18 32.53
C PRO A 138 -16.30 -17.16 31.53
N HIS A 139 -15.26 -16.75 30.81
CA HIS A 139 -14.46 -17.65 29.99
C HIS A 139 -13.39 -18.33 30.85
N SER A 140 -13.54 -19.64 31.04
CA SER A 140 -12.50 -20.51 31.58
C SER A 140 -11.29 -20.60 30.62
N PRO A 141 -10.05 -20.65 31.12
CA PRO A 141 -8.88 -20.88 30.30
C PRO A 141 -8.74 -22.37 29.98
N LEU A 142 -8.78 -22.73 28.69
CA LEU A 142 -8.41 -24.06 28.23
C LEU A 142 -6.89 -24.14 27.99
N PRO A 143 -6.22 -25.24 28.40
CA PRO A 143 -4.81 -25.48 28.09
C PRO A 143 -4.66 -25.94 26.63
N TYR A 144 -3.78 -25.27 25.89
CA TYR A 144 -3.38 -25.71 24.54
C TYR A 144 -2.42 -26.90 24.63
N PRO A 145 -2.70 -28.03 23.96
CA PRO A 145 -1.73 -29.11 23.81
C PRO A 145 -0.70 -28.79 22.72
N ASN A 146 0.56 -29.13 23.01
CA ASN A 146 1.70 -29.08 22.11
C ASN A 146 1.41 -29.86 20.81
N SER A 147 1.56 -29.18 19.66
CA SER A 147 1.56 -29.82 18.35
C SER A 147 3.00 -30.10 17.89
N PRO A 148 3.32 -31.32 17.43
CA PRO A 148 4.66 -31.69 16.97
C PRO A 148 4.94 -31.20 15.55
N SER A 149 6.23 -30.95 15.31
CA SER A 149 6.84 -30.48 14.07
C SER A 149 6.54 -31.36 12.84
N PRO A 150 6.40 -30.76 11.63
CA PRO A 150 6.44 -31.51 10.39
C PRO A 150 7.88 -31.65 9.87
N LEU A 151 8.18 -32.87 9.43
CA LEU A 151 9.40 -33.33 8.80
C LEU A 151 9.60 -32.78 7.37
N LYS A 152 10.88 -32.55 7.07
CA LYS A 152 11.61 -32.78 5.79
C LYS A 152 11.26 -31.96 4.55
N CYS A 153 12.30 -31.31 4.00
CA CYS A 153 12.73 -31.54 2.62
C CYS A 153 14.16 -31.04 2.43
N ALA A 154 15.09 -31.98 2.20
CA ALA A 154 16.44 -31.68 1.76
C ALA A 154 16.37 -31.07 0.35
N ARG A 155 16.71 -29.79 0.24
CA ARG A 155 16.89 -29.10 -1.04
C ARG A 155 18.38 -28.78 -1.11
N THR A 156 19.07 -29.39 -2.07
CA THR A 156 20.47 -29.12 -2.41
C THR A 156 20.58 -27.67 -2.85
N ALA A 157 20.93 -26.79 -1.91
CA ALA A 157 21.17 -25.37 -2.16
C ALA A 157 22.62 -25.19 -2.60
N SER A 158 22.79 -24.58 -3.77
CA SER A 158 24.04 -23.97 -4.18
C SER A 158 24.46 -22.97 -3.10
N SER A 159 25.65 -23.16 -2.54
CA SER A 159 26.21 -22.41 -1.42
C SER A 159 26.50 -20.97 -1.82
N ILE A 160 25.49 -20.10 -1.68
CA ILE A 160 25.70 -18.66 -1.56
C ILE A 160 26.35 -18.45 -0.18
N PRO A 161 27.47 -17.72 -0.07
CA PRO A 161 28.07 -17.42 1.22
C PRO A 161 27.06 -16.66 2.09
N THR A 162 26.52 -17.34 3.09
CA THR A 162 25.64 -16.74 4.10
C THR A 162 26.49 -15.84 4.97
N PHE A 163 26.51 -14.55 4.65
CA PHE A 163 27.21 -13.55 5.44
C PHE A 163 26.41 -13.29 6.72
N THR A 164 26.59 -14.13 7.73
CA THR A 164 25.95 -13.99 9.05
C THR A 164 26.71 -12.99 9.92
N GLN A 165 26.94 -11.78 9.42
CA GLN A 165 27.47 -10.72 10.26
C GLN A 165 26.31 -10.05 11.00
N SER A 166 26.16 -10.39 12.28
CA SER A 166 25.25 -9.71 13.19
C SER A 166 25.72 -8.27 13.40
N TRP A 167 24.84 -7.30 13.23
CA TRP A 167 25.14 -5.90 13.49
C TRP A 167 25.38 -5.67 14.97
N SER A 168 26.53 -5.09 15.31
CA SER A 168 26.79 -4.64 16.68
C SER A 168 25.99 -3.38 16.98
N ALA A 169 25.85 -3.05 18.27
CA ALA A 169 25.20 -1.79 18.67
C ALA A 169 25.96 -0.56 18.13
N THR A 170 27.29 -0.66 17.99
CA THR A 170 28.13 0.37 17.39
C THR A 170 27.84 0.52 15.90
N ASP A 171 27.74 -0.57 15.14
CA ASP A 171 27.42 -0.52 13.70
C ASP A 171 26.04 0.11 13.45
N GLN A 172 25.06 -0.22 14.30
CA GLN A 172 23.72 0.36 14.23
C GLN A 172 23.75 1.87 14.51
N LEU A 173 24.55 2.31 15.49
CA LEU A 173 24.69 3.73 15.82
C LEU A 173 25.37 4.51 14.67
N GLU A 174 26.43 3.95 14.07
CA GLU A 174 27.10 4.55 12.91
C GLU A 174 26.16 4.65 11.70
N PHE A 175 25.36 3.62 11.46
CA PHE A 175 24.35 3.64 10.41
C PHE A 175 23.27 4.71 10.63
N GLU A 176 22.75 4.84 11.84
CA GLU A 176 21.77 5.89 12.17
C GLU A 176 22.35 7.28 11.97
N SER A 177 23.63 7.48 12.34
CA SER A 177 24.37 8.70 12.07
C SER A 177 24.47 8.99 10.57
N HIS A 178 24.80 7.99 9.75
CA HIS A 178 24.84 8.14 8.29
C HIS A 178 23.46 8.46 7.70
N ILE A 179 22.38 7.83 8.17
CA ILE A 179 21.01 8.14 7.72
C ILE A 179 20.64 9.60 8.03
N ALA A 180 21.02 10.11 9.20
CA ALA A 180 20.82 11.52 9.55
C ALA A 180 21.61 12.46 8.63
N ALA A 181 22.87 12.15 8.37
CA ALA A 181 23.72 12.91 7.46
C ALA A 181 23.17 12.93 6.03
N ILE A 182 22.71 11.79 5.51
CA ILE A 182 22.05 11.69 4.19
C ILE A 182 20.78 12.54 4.18
N THR A 183 19.95 12.43 5.22
CA THR A 183 18.71 13.21 5.31
C THR A 183 18.99 14.71 5.24
N ALA A 184 19.98 15.19 5.99
CA ALA A 184 20.36 16.59 6.02
C ALA A 184 21.01 17.06 4.70
N SER A 185 22.00 16.32 4.21
CA SER A 185 22.80 16.70 3.03
C SER A 185 22.02 16.64 1.72
N ALA A 186 21.11 15.67 1.56
CA ALA A 186 20.27 15.55 0.38
C ALA A 186 19.00 16.41 0.45
N GLY A 187 18.76 17.12 1.56
CA GLY A 187 17.56 17.91 1.76
C GLY A 187 16.28 17.06 1.77
N PHE A 188 16.35 15.80 2.19
CA PHE A 188 15.20 14.90 2.18
C PHE A 188 14.23 15.24 3.31
N PRO A 189 12.90 15.22 3.05
CA PRO A 189 11.92 15.34 4.12
C PRO A 189 12.04 14.13 5.03
N VAL A 190 12.08 14.32 6.36
CA VAL A 190 12.32 13.25 7.35
C VAL A 190 11.40 12.04 7.16
N SER A 191 10.21 12.23 6.59
CA SER A 191 9.25 11.17 6.23
C SER A 191 9.76 10.13 5.22
N TRP A 192 10.89 10.36 4.53
CA TRP A 192 11.40 9.48 3.49
C TRP A 192 11.74 8.07 4.01
N VAL A 193 12.15 7.93 5.27
CA VAL A 193 12.41 6.62 5.91
C VAL A 193 11.16 5.77 6.13
N ASN A 194 9.96 6.36 5.98
CA ASN A 194 8.70 5.62 6.02
C ASN A 194 8.21 5.20 4.63
N ASN A 195 8.91 5.56 3.56
CA ASN A 195 8.59 5.10 2.23
C ASN A 195 8.77 3.58 2.15
N ILE A 196 7.78 2.87 1.60
CA ILE A 196 7.79 1.41 1.53
C ILE A 196 8.92 0.86 0.65
N GLU A 197 9.30 1.56 -0.42
CA GLU A 197 10.37 1.14 -1.33
C GLU A 197 11.75 1.35 -0.69
N VAL A 198 11.91 2.41 0.10
CA VAL A 198 13.11 2.61 0.91
C VAL A 198 13.25 1.46 1.92
N ARG A 199 12.18 1.11 2.63
CA ARG A 199 12.21 -0.02 3.57
C ARG A 199 12.53 -1.35 2.89
N ARG A 200 11.90 -1.64 1.75
CA ARG A 200 12.19 -2.84 0.94
C ARG A 200 13.64 -2.89 0.47
N PHE A 201 14.21 -1.74 0.09
CA PHE A 201 15.60 -1.62 -0.28
C PHE A 201 16.51 -2.02 0.89
N PHE A 202 16.30 -1.44 2.08
CA PHE A 202 17.09 -1.80 3.26
C PHE A 202 16.89 -3.27 3.67
N GLU A 203 15.66 -3.78 3.68
CA GLU A 203 15.39 -5.19 3.98
C GLU A 203 16.09 -6.15 3.00
N ARG A 204 16.19 -5.78 1.72
CA ARG A 204 16.80 -6.62 0.69
C ARG A 204 18.33 -6.58 0.70
N TYR A 205 18.90 -5.39 0.84
CA TYR A 205 20.35 -5.19 0.65
C TYR A 205 21.11 -5.07 1.97
N ILE A 206 20.42 -4.74 3.07
CA ILE A 206 21.00 -4.53 4.40
C ILE A 206 20.06 -5.15 5.47
N PRO A 207 19.78 -6.46 5.41
CA PRO A 207 18.70 -7.11 6.18
C PRO A 207 18.86 -7.05 7.71
N HIS A 208 20.06 -6.73 8.20
CA HIS A 208 20.38 -6.66 9.62
C HIS A 208 20.46 -5.22 10.15
N ALA A 209 20.37 -4.21 9.28
CA ALA A 209 20.28 -2.82 9.70
C ALA A 209 18.82 -2.47 10.01
N HIS A 210 18.59 -1.88 11.18
CA HIS A 210 17.27 -1.37 11.53
C HIS A 210 17.12 0.06 11.04
N LEU A 211 16.29 0.29 10.02
CA LEU A 211 15.98 1.64 9.57
C LEU A 211 15.19 2.38 10.67
N PRO A 212 15.64 3.56 11.14
CA PRO A 212 14.96 4.26 12.20
C PRO A 212 13.58 4.74 11.75
N ALA A 213 12.60 4.66 12.65
CA ALA A 213 11.29 5.23 12.42
C ALA A 213 11.39 6.76 12.30
N HIS A 214 10.49 7.38 11.53
CA HIS A 214 10.40 8.84 11.41
C HIS A 214 10.45 9.56 12.75
N LYS A 215 9.68 9.09 13.75
CA LYS A 215 9.66 9.68 15.08
C LYS A 215 11.05 9.65 15.72
N THR A 216 11.72 8.51 15.72
CA THR A 216 13.09 8.34 16.24
C THR A 216 14.08 9.25 15.52
N LEU A 217 13.98 9.32 14.20
CA LEU A 217 14.85 10.16 13.37
C LEU A 217 14.71 11.66 13.72
N THR A 218 13.48 12.16 13.86
CA THR A 218 13.21 13.56 14.21
C THR A 218 13.52 13.90 15.67
N THR A 219 13.13 13.05 16.62
CA THR A 219 13.19 13.41 18.04
C THR A 219 14.53 13.09 18.70
N HIS A 220 15.29 12.14 18.16
CA HIS A 220 16.49 11.63 18.81
C HIS A 220 17.72 11.77 17.90
N ILE A 221 17.69 11.17 16.72
CA ILE A 221 18.89 10.99 15.90
C ILE A 221 19.37 12.33 15.29
N ILE A 222 18.49 13.10 14.65
CA ILE A 222 18.88 14.40 14.06
C ILE A 222 19.36 15.39 15.12
N PRO A 223 18.66 15.60 16.26
CA PRO A 223 19.15 16.48 17.32
C PRO A 223 20.53 16.08 17.84
N VAL A 224 20.77 14.78 18.07
CA VAL A 224 22.08 14.29 18.53
C VAL A 224 23.18 14.55 17.48
N ALA A 225 22.88 14.38 16.20
CA ALA A 225 23.84 14.63 15.12
C ALA A 225 24.17 16.13 14.96
N VAL A 226 23.21 17.03 15.18
CA VAL A 226 23.38 18.48 14.99
C VAL A 226 23.96 19.16 16.23
N TYR A 227 23.48 18.80 17.42
CA TYR A 227 23.82 19.48 18.67
C TYR A 227 24.83 18.73 19.53
N GLY A 228 25.25 17.53 19.11
CA GLY A 228 26.02 16.61 19.96
C GLY A 228 25.14 15.90 20.98
N ALA A 229 25.66 14.82 21.59
CA ALA A 229 24.96 14.16 22.67
C ALA A 229 24.76 15.15 23.84
N PRO A 230 23.55 15.23 24.43
CA PRO A 230 23.36 16.04 25.63
C PRO A 230 24.30 15.48 26.70
N SER A 231 25.27 16.30 27.12
CA SER A 231 26.13 15.95 28.25
C SER A 231 25.22 15.67 29.44
N ALA A 232 25.19 14.41 29.89
CA ALA A 232 24.48 14.02 31.09
C ALA A 232 25.08 14.80 32.27
N LEU A 233 24.30 15.74 32.82
CA LEU A 233 24.54 16.35 34.13
C LEU A 233 24.07 15.39 35.22
#